data_AF-A0AAE3FL93-F1
#
_entry.id   AF-A0AAE3FL93-F1
#
_cell.length_a   1.000
_cell.length_b   1.000
_cell.length_c   1.000
_cell.angle_alpha   90.00
_cell.angle_beta   90.00
_cell.angle_gamma   90.00
#
_symmetry.space_group_name_H-M   'P 1'
#
loop_
_entity.id
_entity.type
_entity.pdbx_description
1 polymer ?
#
loop_
_entity_poly.entity_id
_entity_poly.type
_entity_poly.pdbx_seq_one_letter_code
_entity_poly.pdbx_strand_id
1 'polypeptide(L)'
;GCPANGNGIMRTLANLVLWAGGLAPLPELDQYWRPMYFFQYTVHEQCPRAAWYAAGEFRTQPGEPNAACLFEVGCKGPVSNCPWNKYGWVGGIGGPTRTGAVCIGCTMPGFTDLYEPFYKPLQVPTPSSTLTTAGLIGAGVVIGAAAGLAEKKMVRKGGMRSK
;
A
#
# COMPACT_ATOMS: atom_id res chain seq x y z
N GLY A 1 -2.82 -19.49 -2.37
CA GLY A 1 -1.72 -19.20 -1.43
C GLY A 1 -0.85 -20.42 -1.34
N CYS A 2 0.47 -20.27 -1.24
CA CYS A 2 1.41 -21.39 -1.18
C CYS A 2 2.14 -21.42 0.18
N PRO A 3 1.71 -22.25 1.15
CA PRO A 3 0.43 -22.97 1.17
C PRO A 3 -0.75 -22.04 1.46
N ALA A 4 -1.98 -22.55 1.33
CA ALA A 4 -3.13 -21.88 1.89
C ALA A 4 -3.01 -21.91 3.42
N ASN A 5 -3.19 -20.76 4.06
CA ASN A 5 -3.10 -20.67 5.51
C ASN A 5 -4.26 -21.45 6.16
N GLY A 6 -3.98 -22.20 7.23
CA GLY A 6 -4.98 -23.02 7.91
C GLY A 6 -6.18 -22.21 8.42
N ASN A 7 -5.96 -21.02 9.00
CA ASN A 7 -7.07 -20.15 9.42
C ASN A 7 -7.86 -19.61 8.23
N GLY A 8 -7.20 -19.38 7.09
CA GLY A 8 -7.86 -19.02 5.84
C GLY A 8 -8.83 -20.11 5.37
N ILE A 9 -8.38 -21.36 5.33
CA ILE A 9 -9.20 -22.52 4.96
C ILE A 9 -10.40 -22.65 5.92
N MET A 10 -10.14 -22.68 7.22
CA MET A 10 -11.18 -22.90 8.23
C MET A 10 -12.24 -21.81 8.24
N ARG A 11 -11.86 -20.54 8.05
CA ARG A 11 -12.82 -19.43 7.99
C ARG A 11 -13.67 -19.46 6.72
N THR A 12 -13.11 -19.86 5.58
CA THR A 12 -13.90 -20.05 4.35
C THR A 12 -14.88 -21.20 4.52
N LEU A 13 -14.43 -22.35 5.05
CA LEU A 13 -15.32 -23.49 5.33
C LEU A 13 -16.43 -23.14 6.32
N ALA A 14 -16.10 -22.45 7.42
CA ALA A 14 -17.09 -22.01 8.39
C ALA A 14 -18.14 -21.09 7.76
N ASN A 15 -17.72 -20.15 6.90
CA ASN A 15 -18.65 -19.29 6.18
C ASN A 15 -19.58 -20.08 5.24
N LEU A 16 -19.06 -21.07 4.52
CA LEU A 16 -19.88 -21.94 3.67
C LEU A 16 -20.90 -22.77 4.46
N VAL A 17 -20.52 -23.31 5.62
CA VAL A 17 -21.43 -24.04 6.51
C VAL A 17 -22.54 -23.12 7.03
N LEU A 18 -22.19 -21.91 7.45
CA LEU A 18 -23.17 -20.92 7.91
C LEU A 18 -24.12 -20.49 6.78
N TRP A 19 -23.61 -20.34 5.55
CA TRP A 19 -24.43 -20.06 4.38
C TRP A 19 -25.39 -21.20 4.05
N ALA A 20 -24.92 -22.45 4.05
CA ALA A 20 -25.75 -23.62 3.83
C ALA A 20 -26.86 -23.77 4.89
N GLY A 21 -26.60 -23.33 6.12
CA GLY A 21 -27.58 -23.27 7.21
C GLY A 21 -28.52 -22.06 7.16
N GLY A 22 -28.40 -21.17 6.17
CA GLY A 22 -29.21 -19.95 6.09
C GLY A 22 -28.88 -18.88 7.14
N LEU A 23 -27.75 -18.99 7.82
CA LEU A 23 -27.33 -18.10 8.91
C LEU A 23 -26.39 -16.97 8.45
N ALA A 24 -25.82 -17.10 7.24
CA ALA A 24 -24.94 -16.09 6.67
C ALA A 24 -25.16 -15.98 5.15
N PRO A 25 -24.92 -14.81 4.53
CA PRO A 25 -24.91 -14.70 3.08
C PRO A 25 -23.66 -15.37 2.49
N LEU A 26 -23.75 -15.72 1.21
CA LEU A 26 -22.58 -16.13 0.41
C LEU A 26 -21.63 -14.92 0.31
N PRO A 27 -20.31 -15.11 0.45
CA PRO A 27 -19.39 -14.00 0.46
C PRO A 27 -19.20 -13.45 -0.95
N GLU A 28 -19.02 -12.13 -1.04
CA GLU A 28 -18.58 -11.51 -2.28
C GLU A 28 -17.20 -12.05 -2.67
N LEU A 29 -17.05 -12.38 -3.95
CA LEU A 29 -15.82 -12.92 -4.51
C LEU A 29 -15.18 -11.88 -5.43
N ASP A 30 -13.85 -11.83 -5.41
CA ASP A 30 -13.11 -11.02 -6.38
C ASP A 30 -13.06 -11.70 -7.76
N GLN A 31 -12.45 -11.02 -8.73
CA GLN A 31 -12.26 -11.51 -10.11
C GLN A 31 -11.51 -12.86 -10.22
N TYR A 32 -10.83 -13.29 -9.15
CA TYR A 32 -10.11 -14.58 -9.10
C TYR A 32 -10.85 -15.60 -8.23
N TRP A 33 -12.13 -15.37 -7.94
CA TRP A 33 -12.99 -16.24 -7.15
C TRP A 33 -12.53 -16.42 -5.71
N ARG A 34 -11.89 -15.38 -5.14
CA ARG A 34 -11.42 -15.39 -3.75
C ARG A 34 -12.36 -14.58 -2.86
N PRO A 35 -12.63 -15.01 -1.63
CA PRO A 35 -13.51 -14.24 -0.73
C PRO A 35 -12.93 -12.84 -0.44
N MET A 36 -13.69 -11.80 -0.76
CA MET A 36 -13.23 -10.40 -0.65
C MET A 36 -12.89 -10.03 0.79
N TYR A 37 -13.66 -10.48 1.78
CA TYR A 37 -13.37 -10.21 3.20
C TYR A 37 -11.97 -10.69 3.66
N PHE A 38 -11.32 -11.55 2.88
CA PHE A 38 -9.92 -11.91 3.02
C PHE A 38 -9.01 -11.20 2.03
N PHE A 39 -9.32 -11.25 0.74
CA PHE A 39 -8.38 -10.87 -0.32
C PHE A 39 -8.59 -9.45 -0.88
N GLN A 40 -9.48 -8.65 -0.29
CA GLN A 40 -9.77 -7.29 -0.74
C GLN A 40 -8.53 -6.39 -0.77
N TYR A 41 -7.68 -6.48 0.26
CA TYR A 41 -6.51 -5.59 0.38
C TYR A 41 -5.22 -6.30 0.00
N THR A 42 -4.27 -5.49 -0.45
CA THR A 42 -2.89 -5.87 -0.68
C THR A 42 -2.15 -6.12 0.63
N VAL A 43 -1.03 -6.84 0.56
CA VAL A 43 -0.10 -7.01 1.67
C VAL A 43 0.40 -5.66 2.17
N HIS A 44 0.61 -4.69 1.27
CA HIS A 44 1.15 -3.38 1.60
C HIS A 44 0.17 -2.52 2.41
N GLU A 45 -1.11 -2.51 2.04
CA GLU A 45 -2.16 -1.77 2.76
C GLU A 45 -2.34 -2.22 4.22
N GLN A 46 -1.92 -3.44 4.53
CA GLN A 46 -2.00 -4.02 5.88
C GLN A 46 -0.61 -4.18 6.52
N CYS A 47 0.46 -3.69 5.89
CA CYS A 47 1.82 -3.98 6.28
C CYS A 47 2.22 -3.22 7.55
N PRO A 48 2.77 -3.90 8.59
CA PRO A 48 3.29 -3.19 9.75
C PRO A 48 4.49 -2.30 9.40
N ARG A 49 5.15 -2.54 8.26
CA ARG A 49 6.29 -1.74 7.78
C ARG A 49 5.88 -0.53 6.92
N ALA A 50 4.59 -0.21 6.82
CA ALA A 50 4.10 0.85 5.93
C ALA A 50 4.65 2.24 6.28
N ALA A 51 4.89 2.53 7.57
CA ALA A 51 5.48 3.81 7.99
C ALA A 51 6.89 4.03 7.41
N TRP A 52 7.75 3.01 7.42
CA TRP A 52 9.09 3.08 6.81
C TRP A 52 9.02 3.25 5.29
N TYR A 53 8.06 2.60 4.63
CA TYR A 53 7.83 2.82 3.20
C TYR A 53 7.48 4.29 2.91
N ALA A 54 6.57 4.87 3.70
CA ALA A 54 6.15 6.26 3.55
C ALA A 54 7.28 7.25 3.86
N ALA A 55 8.19 6.90 4.77
CA ALA A 55 9.39 7.67 5.09
C ALA A 55 10.51 7.53 4.05
N GLY A 56 10.39 6.61 3.08
CA GLY A 56 11.47 6.31 2.14
C GLY A 56 12.63 5.53 2.76
N GLU A 57 12.41 4.88 3.90
CA GLU A 57 13.41 4.07 4.60
C GLU A 57 13.32 2.61 4.15
N PHE A 58 14.26 2.22 3.30
CA PHE A 58 14.33 0.88 2.72
C PHE A 58 15.57 0.13 3.20
N ARG A 59 15.44 -1.20 3.30
CA ARG A 59 16.61 -2.07 3.44
C ARG A 59 17.39 -2.06 2.13
N THR A 60 18.70 -2.09 2.23
CA THR A 60 19.59 -2.23 1.07
C THR A 60 19.84 -3.69 0.72
N GLN A 61 19.76 -4.58 1.72
CA GLN A 61 20.05 -6.01 1.59
C GLN A 61 19.00 -6.89 2.27
N PRO A 62 18.71 -8.09 1.73
CA PRO A 62 17.89 -9.08 2.43
C PRO A 62 18.52 -9.46 3.78
N GLY A 63 17.69 -9.61 4.82
CA GLY A 63 18.15 -10.07 6.13
C GLY A 63 18.71 -9.02 7.08
N GLU A 64 18.77 -7.73 6.70
CA GLU A 64 19.21 -6.68 7.63
C GLU A 64 18.38 -6.68 8.93
N PRO A 65 19.02 -6.54 10.11
CA PRO A 65 18.35 -6.64 11.42
C PRO A 65 17.64 -5.34 11.84
N ASN A 66 16.92 -4.69 10.92
CA ASN A 66 16.19 -3.44 11.17
C ASN A 66 14.70 -3.56 10.76
N ALA A 67 13.89 -2.57 11.14
CA ALA A 67 12.46 -2.54 10.80
C ALA A 67 12.15 -1.91 9.43
N ALA A 68 13.17 -1.46 8.68
CA ALA A 68 13.02 -0.76 7.42
C ALA A 68 12.21 -1.57 6.37
N CYS A 69 11.66 -0.87 5.39
CA CYS A 69 10.79 -1.47 4.40
C CYS A 69 11.57 -2.39 3.44
N LEU A 70 10.90 -3.45 2.98
CA LEU A 70 11.49 -4.51 2.14
C LEU A 70 11.32 -4.25 0.63
N PHE A 71 10.85 -3.07 0.24
CA PHE A 71 10.48 -2.78 -1.14
C PHE A 71 11.66 -2.90 -2.11
N GLU A 72 12.78 -2.23 -1.80
CA GLU A 72 13.98 -2.23 -2.64
C GLU A 72 14.64 -3.61 -2.76
N VAL A 73 14.52 -4.45 -1.72
CA VAL A 73 15.01 -5.83 -1.72
C VAL A 73 14.05 -6.82 -2.36
N GLY A 74 12.97 -6.36 -3.00
CA GLY A 74 12.13 -7.19 -3.88
C GLY A 74 10.73 -7.54 -3.37
N CYS A 75 10.24 -6.90 -2.31
CA CYS A 75 8.90 -7.19 -1.79
C CYS A 75 7.79 -6.88 -2.80
N LYS A 76 7.04 -7.92 -3.19
CA LYS A 76 5.88 -7.85 -4.10
C LYS A 76 4.57 -7.48 -3.37
N GLY A 77 4.68 -7.00 -2.13
CA GLY A 77 3.53 -6.68 -1.29
C GLY A 77 2.54 -5.65 -1.88
N PRO A 78 3.01 -4.60 -2.59
CA PRO A 78 2.11 -3.61 -3.20
C PRO A 78 1.17 -4.15 -4.28
N VAL A 79 1.51 -5.29 -4.90
CA VAL A 79 0.75 -5.89 -6.02
C VAL A 79 0.17 -7.26 -5.67
N SER A 80 0.20 -7.65 -4.40
CA SER A 80 -0.25 -8.96 -3.93
C SER A 80 -1.35 -8.81 -2.91
N ASN A 81 -2.54 -9.32 -3.24
CA ASN A 81 -3.65 -9.46 -2.29
C ASN A 81 -3.41 -10.65 -1.36
N CYS A 82 -3.12 -10.37 -0.10
CA CYS A 82 -2.86 -11.40 0.90
C CYS A 82 -3.03 -10.83 2.33
N PRO A 83 -3.80 -11.51 3.20
CA PRO A 83 -4.26 -10.91 4.45
C PRO A 83 -3.36 -11.19 5.68
N TRP A 84 -2.23 -11.87 5.50
CA TRP A 84 -1.45 -12.38 6.65
C TRP A 84 -0.67 -11.31 7.40
N ASN A 85 -0.61 -10.08 6.89
CA ASN A 85 -0.14 -8.96 7.69
C ASN A 85 -1.17 -8.51 8.73
N LYS A 86 -2.48 -8.60 8.43
CA LYS A 86 -3.56 -8.32 9.37
C LYS A 86 -3.80 -9.46 10.35
N TYR A 87 -3.85 -10.70 9.86
CA TYR A 87 -4.23 -11.86 10.70
C TYR A 87 -3.04 -12.63 11.30
N GLY A 88 -1.81 -12.39 10.82
CA GLY A 88 -0.67 -13.25 11.14
C GLY A 88 -0.72 -14.61 10.44
N TRP A 89 0.26 -15.47 10.73
CA TRP A 89 0.39 -16.79 10.10
C TRP A 89 -0.17 -17.91 10.99
N VAL A 90 0.43 -18.16 12.17
CA VAL A 90 -0.02 -19.17 13.15
C VAL A 90 -0.26 -18.48 14.48
N GLY A 91 -1.46 -18.61 15.05
CA GLY A 91 -1.81 -17.95 16.32
C GLY A 91 -1.65 -16.41 16.29
N GLY A 92 -1.75 -15.78 15.12
CA GLY A 92 -1.48 -14.35 14.96
C GLY A 92 0.00 -13.98 14.85
N ILE A 93 0.91 -14.95 14.89
CA ILE A 93 2.36 -14.76 14.88
C ILE A 93 2.92 -15.04 13.48
N GLY A 94 3.97 -14.31 13.12
CA GLY A 94 4.71 -14.51 11.87
C GLY A 94 4.04 -13.89 10.65
N GLY A 95 4.41 -14.41 9.47
CA GLY A 95 4.08 -13.85 8.17
C GLY A 95 5.31 -13.23 7.51
N PRO A 96 5.54 -13.40 6.19
CA PRO A 96 6.84 -13.13 5.56
C PRO A 96 7.36 -11.71 5.85
N THR A 97 6.56 -10.70 5.52
CA THR A 97 7.00 -9.30 5.70
C THR A 97 7.09 -8.87 7.16
N ARG A 98 6.32 -9.52 8.06
CA ARG A 98 6.40 -9.31 9.50
C ARG A 98 7.74 -9.81 10.06
N THR A 99 8.23 -10.94 9.54
CA THR A 99 9.50 -11.56 9.95
C THR A 99 10.70 -11.09 9.12
N GLY A 100 10.53 -10.10 8.23
CA GLY A 100 11.63 -9.52 7.45
C GLY A 100 11.97 -10.25 6.15
N ALA A 101 11.15 -11.24 5.74
CA ALA A 101 11.21 -11.87 4.43
C ALA A 101 10.33 -11.12 3.42
N VAL A 102 10.76 -11.08 2.15
CA VAL A 102 9.99 -10.42 1.10
C VAL A 102 8.68 -11.14 0.83
N CYS A 103 7.62 -10.38 0.51
CA CYS A 103 6.45 -10.98 -0.12
C CYS A 103 6.83 -11.40 -1.54
N ILE A 104 6.49 -12.63 -1.90
CA ILE A 104 6.78 -13.22 -3.22
C ILE A 104 5.54 -13.32 -4.13
N GLY A 105 4.39 -12.79 -3.70
CA GLY A 105 3.17 -12.83 -4.51
C GLY A 105 2.46 -14.19 -4.54
N CYS A 106 2.73 -15.12 -3.62
CA CYS A 106 2.24 -16.51 -3.68
C CYS A 106 0.71 -16.72 -3.61
N THR A 107 -0.07 -15.65 -3.51
CA THR A 107 -1.55 -15.65 -3.54
C THR A 107 -2.12 -15.11 -4.84
N MET A 108 -1.27 -14.65 -5.75
CA MET A 108 -1.68 -14.02 -7.00
C MET A 108 -1.58 -14.99 -8.19
N PRO A 109 -2.43 -14.82 -9.21
CA PRO A 109 -2.27 -15.51 -10.48
C PRO A 109 -0.91 -15.21 -11.12
N GLY A 110 -0.35 -16.21 -11.81
CA GLY A 110 0.95 -16.10 -12.47
C GLY A 110 2.16 -16.23 -11.53
N PHE A 111 1.94 -16.49 -10.24
CA PHE A 111 3.00 -17.02 -9.38
C PHE A 111 3.37 -18.44 -9.84
N THR A 112 4.64 -18.78 -10.03
CA THR A 112 5.86 -18.02 -9.68
C THR A 112 6.32 -17.01 -10.73
N ASP A 113 6.15 -17.32 -12.01
CA ASP A 113 6.87 -16.70 -13.14
C ASP A 113 6.76 -15.17 -13.23
N LEU A 114 5.60 -14.58 -12.94
CA LEU A 114 5.40 -13.13 -13.01
C LEU A 114 6.06 -12.34 -11.87
N TYR A 115 6.47 -13.03 -10.81
CA TYR A 115 7.01 -12.41 -9.59
C TYR A 115 8.50 -12.69 -9.40
N GLU A 116 9.09 -13.50 -10.28
CA GLU A 116 10.52 -13.74 -10.32
C GLU A 116 11.26 -12.66 -11.12
N PRO A 117 12.53 -12.37 -10.79
CA PRO A 117 13.26 -12.85 -9.61
C PRO A 117 12.75 -12.22 -8.30
N PHE A 118 12.58 -13.02 -7.24
CA PHE A 118 11.93 -12.57 -6.01
C PHE A 118 12.62 -11.37 -5.34
N TYR A 119 13.95 -11.34 -5.34
CA TYR A 119 14.75 -10.29 -4.70
C TYR A 119 15.07 -9.10 -5.61
N LYS A 120 14.41 -8.99 -6.77
CA LYS A 120 14.45 -7.77 -7.58
C LYS A 120 13.26 -6.87 -7.23
N PRO A 121 13.46 -5.55 -7.04
CA PRO A 121 12.37 -4.62 -6.79
C PRO A 121 11.35 -4.64 -7.93
N LEU A 122 10.10 -4.31 -7.60
CA LEU A 122 9.08 -4.06 -8.62
C LEU A 122 9.56 -2.89 -9.50
N GLN A 123 9.39 -3.02 -10.82
CA GLN A 123 9.60 -1.92 -11.74
C GLN A 123 8.44 -0.94 -11.60
N VAL A 124 8.47 -0.13 -10.54
CA VAL A 124 7.56 1.00 -10.40
C VAL A 124 8.11 2.15 -11.24
N PRO A 125 7.24 2.87 -12.00
CA PRO A 125 7.62 4.17 -12.51
C PRO A 125 8.05 5.02 -11.31
N THR A 126 9.33 5.40 -11.26
CA THR A 126 9.81 6.35 -10.28
C THR A 126 8.98 7.62 -10.45
N PRO A 127 8.28 8.11 -9.40
CA PRO A 127 7.67 9.41 -9.49
C PRO A 127 8.78 10.39 -9.83
N SER A 128 8.61 11.05 -10.97
CA SER A 128 9.62 11.94 -11.52
C SER A 128 9.99 12.96 -10.45
N SER A 129 11.28 13.10 -10.16
CA SER A 129 11.84 14.13 -9.29
C SER A 129 11.60 15.57 -9.79
N THR A 130 10.78 15.75 -10.82
CA THR A 130 10.33 17.03 -11.37
C THR A 130 9.36 17.77 -10.45
N LEU A 131 8.78 17.13 -9.42
CA LEU A 131 8.25 17.87 -8.26
C LEU A 131 9.41 18.25 -7.33
N THR A 132 10.38 18.98 -7.86
CA THR A 132 11.50 19.50 -7.09
C THR A 132 10.96 20.51 -6.08
N THR A 133 11.60 20.63 -4.92
CA THR A 133 11.31 21.67 -3.92
C THR A 133 11.22 23.08 -4.55
N ALA A 134 11.95 23.31 -5.65
CA ALA A 134 11.86 24.51 -6.46
C ALA A 134 10.48 24.76 -7.11
N GLY A 135 9.77 23.71 -7.54
CA GLY A 135 8.41 23.81 -8.09
C GLY A 135 7.38 24.19 -7.02
N LEU A 136 7.53 23.64 -5.80
CA LEU A 136 6.67 23.99 -4.65
C LEU A 136 6.95 25.41 -4.15
N ILE A 137 8.22 25.81 -4.07
CA ILE A 137 8.61 27.20 -3.73
C ILE A 137 8.14 28.17 -4.83
N GLY A 138 8.35 27.82 -6.10
CA GLY A 138 7.94 28.64 -7.24
C GLY A 138 6.43 28.87 -7.29
N ALA A 139 5.63 27.82 -7.09
CA ALA A 139 4.19 27.94 -6.99
C ALA A 139 3.76 28.80 -5.79
N GLY A 140 4.38 28.60 -4.61
CA GLY A 140 4.13 29.40 -3.41
C GLY A 140 4.44 30.89 -3.60
N VAL A 141 5.55 31.22 -4.28
CA VAL A 141 5.95 32.61 -4.59
C VAL A 141 4.98 33.25 -5.58
N VAL A 142 4.55 32.54 -6.62
CA VAL A 142 3.60 33.06 -7.61
C VAL A 142 2.23 33.34 -6.98
N ILE A 143 1.73 32.42 -6.15
CA ILE A 143 0.45 32.58 -5.44
C ILE A 143 0.54 33.75 -4.45
N GLY A 144 1.63 33.83 -3.68
CA GLY A 144 1.85 34.92 -2.72
C GLY A 144 1.96 36.29 -3.40
N ALA A 145 2.69 36.39 -4.52
CA ALA A 145 2.82 37.62 -5.28
C ALA A 145 1.47 38.04 -5.92
N ALA A 146 0.71 37.10 -6.48
CA ALA A 146 -0.60 37.38 -7.05
C ALA A 146 -1.60 37.88 -6.00
N ALA A 147 -1.62 37.26 -4.81
CA ALA A 147 -2.43 37.71 -3.68
C ALA A 147 -2.03 39.12 -3.22
N GLY A 148 -0.73 39.38 -3.06
CA GLY A 148 -0.23 40.70 -2.67
C GLY A 148 -0.50 41.79 -3.71
N LEU A 149 -0.42 41.49 -5.01
CA LEU A 149 -0.80 42.42 -6.08
C LEU A 149 -2.30 42.67 -6.13
N ALA A 150 -3.12 41.65 -5.90
CA ALA A 150 -4.58 41.79 -5.83
C ALA A 150 -4.99 42.68 -4.64
N GLU A 151 -4.38 42.47 -3.47
CA GLU A 151 -4.60 43.28 -2.27
C GLU A 151 -4.21 44.74 -2.51
N LYS A 152 -3.03 45.01 -3.08
CA LYS A 152 -2.57 46.37 -3.40
C LYS A 152 -3.48 47.07 -4.41
N LYS A 153 -4.05 46.33 -5.38
CA LYS A 153 -4.99 46.87 -6.37
C LYS A 153 -6.36 47.17 -5.77
N MET A 154 -6.84 46.35 -4.82
CA MET A 154 -8.08 46.58 -4.07
C MET A 154 -7.96 47.81 -3.13
N VAL A 155 -6.85 47.93 -2.39
CA VAL A 155 -6.58 49.09 -1.51
C VAL A 155 -6.50 50.39 -2.30
N ARG A 156 -5.81 50.39 -3.47
CA ARG A 156 -5.71 51.58 -4.33
C ARG A 156 -7.05 52.01 -4.93
N LYS A 157 -7.95 51.06 -5.21
CA LYS A 157 -9.30 51.33 -5.75
C LYS A 157 -10.27 51.80 -4.66
N GLY A 158 -10.09 51.35 -3.42
CA GLY A 158 -10.83 51.82 -2.24
C GLY A 158 -10.44 53.23 -1.78
N GLY A 159 -9.14 53.55 -1.81
CA GLY A 159 -8.64 54.89 -1.43
C GLY A 159 -8.99 56.03 -2.40
N MET A 160 -9.39 55.71 -3.63
CA MET A 160 -9.75 56.70 -4.66
C MET A 160 -11.26 57.02 -4.69
N ARG A 161 -12.06 56.42 -3.78
CA ARG A 161 -13.51 56.67 -3.61
C ARG A 161 -13.84 57.60 -2.43
N SER A 162 -12.84 58.19 -1.78
CA SER A 162 -13.01 59.14 -0.69
C SER A 162 -12.45 60.51 -1.08
N LYS A 163 -13.12 61.20 -2.01
CA LYS A 163 -13.15 62.66 -2.17
C LYS A 163 -14.42 63.03 -2.92
#